data_AF-A0A359GHY9-F1
#
_entry.id   AF-A0A359GHY9-F1
#
_cell.length_a   1.000
_cell.length_b   1.000
_cell.length_c   1.000
_cell.angle_alpha   90.00
_cell.angle_beta   90.00
_cell.angle_gamma   90.00
#
_symmetry.space_group_name_H-M   'P 1'
#
loop_
_entity.id
_entity.type
_entity.pdbx_description
1 polymer ?
#
loop_
_entity_poly.entity_id
_entity_poly.type
_entity_poly.pdbx_seq_one_letter_code
_entity_poly.pdbx_strand_id
1 'polypeptide(L)'
;DIVEFYTGQAPLLKNVPTWRCAEKDSLSYVLENLEELVVKEVHGSGGYGMLVGPAASKKEIAAFRKKLQAKPSNYIAQPTLALSTVPVLTKAGLSPRHVDLRPFVLVSSDGVEVTPGGLTRVAMKKGSLVVNSSQGGGTKDTWVLKEG
;
A
#
# COMPACT_ATOMS: atom_id res chain seq x y z
N ASP A 1 -12.50 4.46 -15.39
CA ASP A 1 -11.95 4.41 -16.77
C ASP A 1 -12.05 3.01 -17.36
N ILE A 2 -11.08 2.10 -17.13
CA ILE A 2 -11.10 0.76 -17.77
C ILE A 2 -12.39 -0.03 -17.45
N VAL A 3 -12.75 -0.15 -16.17
CA VAL A 3 -13.97 -0.89 -15.76
C VAL A 3 -15.19 -0.31 -16.47
N GLU A 4 -15.41 0.99 -16.34
CA GLU A 4 -16.54 1.69 -16.93
C GLU A 4 -16.57 1.61 -18.46
N PHE A 5 -15.42 1.74 -19.14
CA PHE A 5 -15.32 1.64 -20.59
C PHE A 5 -15.77 0.26 -21.11
N TYR A 6 -15.38 -0.82 -20.41
CA TYR A 6 -15.69 -2.19 -20.86
C TYR A 6 -17.01 -2.75 -20.31
N THR A 7 -17.49 -2.30 -19.16
CA THR A 7 -18.69 -2.85 -18.51
C THR A 7 -19.86 -1.87 -18.42
N GLY A 8 -19.63 -0.58 -18.67
CA GLY A 8 -20.62 0.48 -18.44
C GLY A 8 -20.93 0.74 -16.96
N GLN A 9 -20.20 0.12 -16.03
CA GLN A 9 -20.45 0.23 -14.59
C GLN A 9 -19.32 0.97 -13.87
N ALA A 10 -19.69 1.69 -12.81
CA ALA A 10 -18.72 2.28 -11.90
C ALA A 10 -17.92 1.18 -11.17
N PRO A 11 -16.61 1.39 -10.93
CA PRO A 11 -15.79 0.43 -10.20
C PRO A 11 -16.27 0.28 -8.75
N LEU A 12 -16.52 -0.96 -8.31
CA LEU A 12 -16.94 -1.28 -6.95
C LEU A 12 -15.82 -0.97 -5.92
N LEU A 13 -14.58 -1.31 -6.26
CA LEU A 13 -13.41 -1.02 -5.44
C LEU A 13 -12.75 0.27 -5.94
N LYS A 14 -12.63 1.25 -5.04
CA LYS A 14 -11.99 2.53 -5.35
C LYS A 14 -10.48 2.39 -5.37
N ASN A 15 -9.85 3.02 -6.35
CA ASN A 15 -8.40 3.19 -6.33
C ASN A 15 -7.98 4.24 -5.31
N VAL A 16 -6.82 4.02 -4.70
CA VAL A 16 -6.14 5.04 -3.88
C VAL A 16 -5.65 6.15 -4.82
N PRO A 17 -5.92 7.44 -4.51
CA PRO A 17 -5.36 8.56 -5.25
C PRO A 17 -3.83 8.41 -5.36
N THR A 18 -3.30 8.44 -6.58
CA THR A 18 -1.90 8.15 -6.84
C THR A 18 -1.32 9.19 -7.78
N TRP A 19 -0.30 9.91 -7.33
CA TRP A 19 0.44 10.87 -8.14
C TRP A 19 1.64 10.18 -8.78
N ARG A 20 1.75 10.29 -10.11
CA ARG A 20 2.89 9.79 -10.86
C ARG A 20 3.95 10.86 -10.90
N CYS A 21 5.07 10.65 -10.21
CA CYS A 21 6.10 11.68 -10.12
C CYS A 21 6.81 11.93 -11.47
N ALA A 22 6.60 11.06 -12.48
CA ALA A 22 7.01 11.33 -13.86
C ALA A 22 6.31 12.56 -14.48
N GLU A 23 5.12 12.91 -14.01
CA GLU A 23 4.33 14.05 -14.48
C GLU A 23 4.71 15.30 -13.69
N LYS A 24 4.95 16.43 -14.38
CA LYS A 24 5.49 17.65 -13.78
C LYS A 24 4.59 18.22 -12.67
N ASP A 25 3.28 18.27 -12.91
CA ASP A 25 2.32 18.85 -11.95
C ASP A 25 2.18 17.95 -10.71
N SER A 26 2.08 16.63 -10.93
CA SER A 26 2.14 15.62 -9.87
C SER A 26 3.43 15.75 -9.06
N LEU A 27 4.58 15.91 -9.70
CA LEU A 27 5.86 16.08 -9.01
C LEU A 27 5.90 17.35 -8.16
N SER A 28 5.41 18.50 -8.66
CA SER A 28 5.35 19.75 -7.90
C SER A 28 4.53 19.56 -6.63
N TYR A 29 3.31 19.03 -6.77
CA TYR A 29 2.43 18.75 -5.65
C TYR A 29 3.09 17.81 -4.64
N VAL A 30 3.69 16.71 -5.10
CA VAL A 30 4.35 15.74 -4.21
C VAL A 30 5.51 16.39 -3.46
N LEU A 31 6.34 17.18 -4.14
CA LEU A 31 7.45 17.89 -3.52
C LEU A 31 6.96 18.89 -2.48
N GLU A 32 5.90 19.63 -2.73
CA GLU A 32 5.33 20.59 -1.78
C GLU A 32 4.77 19.90 -0.53
N ASN A 33 4.22 18.69 -0.69
CA ASN A 33 3.47 17.99 0.37
C ASN A 33 4.15 16.70 0.87
N LEU A 34 5.48 16.57 0.71
CA LEU A 34 6.23 15.33 1.05
C LEU A 34 6.00 14.83 2.49
N GLU A 35 5.72 15.74 3.42
CA GLU A 35 5.50 15.43 4.83
C GLU A 35 4.14 14.77 5.13
N GLU A 36 3.20 14.83 4.20
CA GLU A 36 1.85 14.26 4.37
C GLU A 36 1.66 12.96 3.57
N LEU A 37 2.58 12.69 2.64
CA LEU A 37 2.47 11.64 1.64
C LEU A 37 3.34 10.43 1.93
N VAL A 38 2.95 9.30 1.34
CA VAL A 38 3.80 8.11 1.21
C VAL A 38 4.34 8.06 -0.21
N VAL A 39 5.66 8.11 -0.37
CA VAL A 39 6.33 8.04 -1.67
C VAL A 39 7.07 6.71 -1.79
N LYS A 40 6.87 5.99 -2.89
CA LYS A 40 7.44 4.65 -3.10
C LYS A 40 7.98 4.49 -4.52
N GLU A 41 8.99 3.64 -4.67
CA GLU A 41 9.57 3.33 -5.98
C GLU A 41 8.64 2.44 -6.81
N VAL A 42 8.56 2.70 -8.12
CA VAL A 42 7.72 1.96 -9.07
C VAL A 42 8.24 0.54 -9.31
N HIS A 43 9.56 0.38 -9.37
CA HIS A 43 10.22 -0.92 -9.58
C HIS A 43 10.72 -1.56 -8.28
N GLY A 44 10.40 -0.97 -7.12
CA GLY A 44 10.87 -1.45 -5.83
C GLY A 44 10.15 -2.73 -5.40
N SER A 45 10.91 -3.78 -5.10
CA SER A 45 10.44 -4.91 -4.31
C SER A 45 10.76 -4.68 -2.83
N GLY A 46 9.94 -5.22 -1.92
CA GLY A 46 10.30 -5.26 -0.50
C GLY A 46 10.01 -4.01 0.35
N GLY A 47 9.46 -2.93 -0.21
CA GLY A 47 9.24 -1.67 0.54
C GLY A 47 10.53 -0.86 0.77
N TYR A 48 11.64 -1.24 0.14
CA TYR A 48 12.85 -0.43 0.08
C TYR A 48 12.62 0.80 -0.81
N GLY A 49 13.25 1.93 -0.44
CA GLY A 49 13.09 3.18 -1.20
C GLY A 49 11.76 3.90 -0.96
N MET A 50 11.07 3.62 0.15
CA MET A 50 9.84 4.30 0.54
C MET A 50 10.09 5.42 1.56
N LEU A 51 9.40 6.54 1.41
CA LEU A 51 9.25 7.60 2.41
C LEU A 51 7.84 7.54 2.98
N VAL A 52 7.70 7.54 4.32
CA VAL A 52 6.42 7.77 5.00
C VAL A 52 6.50 9.15 5.63
N GLY A 53 6.01 10.17 4.93
CA GLY A 53 6.14 11.58 5.29
C GLY A 53 5.84 11.87 6.76
N PRO A 54 4.66 11.47 7.28
CA PRO A 54 4.26 11.79 8.66
C PRO A 54 5.13 11.13 9.74
N ALA A 55 5.87 10.08 9.38
CA ALA A 55 6.76 9.35 10.29
C ALA A 55 8.24 9.68 10.07
N ALA A 56 8.57 10.53 9.09
CA ALA A 56 9.93 10.87 8.71
C ALA A 56 10.38 12.18 9.37
N SER A 57 11.66 12.24 9.74
CA SER A 57 12.29 13.47 10.21
C SER A 57 12.48 14.47 9.06
N LYS A 58 12.62 15.76 9.40
CA LYS A 58 12.93 16.82 8.41
C LYS A 58 14.20 16.51 7.60
N LYS A 59 15.20 15.87 8.23
CA LYS A 59 16.45 15.45 7.55
C LYS A 59 16.19 14.36 6.51
N GLU A 60 15.38 13.36 6.85
CA GLU A 60 15.02 12.27 5.93
C GLU A 60 14.17 12.80 4.77
N ILE A 61 13.20 13.68 5.04
CA ILE A 61 12.39 14.34 4.00
C ILE A 61 13.28 15.15 3.06
N ALA A 62 14.22 15.95 3.58
CA ALA A 62 15.14 16.74 2.76
C ALA A 62 16.07 15.86 1.89
N ALA A 63 16.55 14.74 2.44
CA ALA A 63 17.34 13.78 1.68
C ALA A 63 16.51 13.09 0.58
N PHE A 64 15.29 12.68 0.91
CA PHE A 64 14.40 12.02 -0.04
C PHE A 64 13.93 12.97 -1.14
N ARG A 65 13.71 14.26 -0.83
CA ARG A 65 13.42 15.30 -1.83
C ARG A 65 14.48 15.34 -2.93
N LYS A 66 15.77 15.34 -2.56
CA LYS A 66 16.87 15.32 -3.53
C LYS A 66 16.86 14.05 -4.36
N LYS A 67 16.61 12.90 -3.74
CA LYS A 67 16.50 11.60 -4.42
C LYS A 67 15.36 11.58 -5.45
N LEU A 68 14.19 12.08 -5.05
CA LEU A 68 13.00 12.18 -5.88
C LEU A 68 13.23 13.09 -7.09
N GLN A 69 13.81 14.28 -6.88
CA GLN A 69 14.11 15.23 -7.95
C GLN A 69 15.14 14.68 -8.96
N ALA A 70 16.07 13.85 -8.51
CA ALA A 70 17.09 13.27 -9.39
C ALA A 70 16.52 12.24 -10.38
N LYS A 71 15.50 11.46 -9.98
CA LYS A 71 14.90 10.40 -10.81
C LYS A 71 13.38 10.30 -10.58
N PRO A 72 12.60 11.34 -10.94
CA PRO A 72 11.19 11.43 -10.55
C PRO A 72 10.33 10.34 -11.19
N SER A 73 10.67 9.88 -12.40
CA SER A 73 9.99 8.77 -13.08
C SER A 73 9.98 7.45 -12.30
N ASN A 74 10.90 7.29 -11.35
CA ASN A 74 11.01 6.07 -10.57
C ASN A 74 10.05 6.03 -9.39
N TYR A 75 9.26 7.08 -9.15
CA TYR A 75 8.44 7.22 -7.95
C TYR A 75 6.97 7.47 -8.24
N ILE A 76 6.13 6.98 -7.33
CA ILE A 76 4.75 7.40 -7.17
C ILE A 76 4.51 7.83 -5.73
N ALA A 77 3.54 8.71 -5.52
CA ALA A 77 3.09 9.12 -4.20
C ALA A 77 1.62 8.81 -3.99
N GLN A 78 1.25 8.56 -2.74
CA GLN A 78 -0.12 8.30 -2.32
C GLN A 78 -0.38 9.01 -0.99
N PRO A 79 -1.64 9.34 -0.65
CA PRO A 79 -1.94 9.89 0.66
C PRO A 79 -1.59 8.85 1.74
N THR A 80 -1.24 9.33 2.93
CA THR A 80 -1.06 8.43 4.06
C THR A 80 -2.41 7.80 4.42
N LEU A 81 -2.52 6.49 4.28
CA LEU A 81 -3.75 5.76 4.56
C LEU A 81 -3.77 5.31 6.03
N ALA A 82 -4.93 5.49 6.67
CA ALA A 82 -5.24 4.81 7.91
C ALA A 82 -5.53 3.33 7.61
N LEU A 83 -4.48 2.50 7.58
CA LEU A 83 -4.61 1.06 7.39
C LEU A 83 -5.41 0.45 8.54
N SER A 84 -6.33 -0.45 8.22
CA SER A 84 -7.05 -1.24 9.23
C SER A 84 -6.08 -2.06 10.06
N THR A 85 -6.50 -2.42 11.28
CA THR A 85 -5.69 -3.23 12.19
C THR A 85 -6.37 -4.51 12.59
N VAL A 86 -5.57 -5.57 12.80
CA VAL A 86 -5.99 -6.84 13.37
C VAL A 86 -5.24 -7.11 14.69
N PRO A 87 -5.83 -7.86 15.63
CA PRO A 87 -5.15 -8.21 16.87
C PRO A 87 -4.03 -9.22 16.60
N VAL A 88 -2.83 -8.93 17.12
CA VAL A 88 -1.67 -9.82 17.12
C VAL A 88 -1.25 -10.11 18.55
N LEU A 89 -1.00 -11.38 18.85
CA LEU A 89 -0.45 -11.79 20.13
C LEU A 89 1.02 -11.39 20.22
N THR A 90 1.36 -10.60 21.23
CA THR A 90 2.72 -10.16 21.53
C THR A 90 3.11 -10.61 22.93
N LYS A 91 4.38 -10.41 23.32
CA LYS A 91 4.84 -10.67 24.71
C LYS A 91 4.05 -9.89 25.76
N ALA A 92 3.50 -8.73 25.41
CA ALA A 92 2.70 -7.89 26.30
C ALA A 92 1.18 -8.15 26.18
N GLY A 93 0.77 -9.20 25.46
CA GLY A 93 -0.63 -9.51 25.19
C GLY A 93 -1.09 -9.13 23.79
N LEU A 94 -2.42 -9.11 23.56
CA LEU A 94 -3.02 -8.75 22.28
C LEU A 94 -2.83 -7.25 21.99
N SER A 95 -2.36 -6.94 20.79
CA SER A 95 -2.11 -5.56 20.38
C SER A 95 -2.46 -5.37 18.90
N PRO A 96 -3.07 -4.23 18.51
CA PRO A 96 -3.42 -3.98 17.12
C PRO A 96 -2.18 -3.84 16.24
N ARG A 97 -2.23 -4.41 15.02
CA ARG A 97 -1.22 -4.26 13.97
C ARG A 97 -1.87 -4.05 12.63
N HIS A 98 -1.26 -3.21 11.79
CA HIS A 98 -1.74 -2.93 10.44
C HIS A 98 -1.68 -4.19 9.58
N VAL A 99 -2.70 -4.33 8.73
CA VAL A 99 -2.93 -5.52 7.89
C VAL A 99 -3.13 -5.12 6.44
N ASP A 100 -2.74 -6.00 5.52
CA ASP A 100 -3.28 -5.99 4.16
C ASP A 100 -3.71 -7.39 3.72
N LEU A 101 -4.59 -7.43 2.72
CA LEU A 101 -5.16 -8.65 2.18
C LEU A 101 -4.88 -8.73 0.67
N ARG A 102 -4.37 -9.88 0.24
CA ARG A 102 -4.19 -10.21 -1.17
C ARG A 102 -5.06 -11.42 -1.54
N PRO A 103 -6.29 -11.20 -2.05
CA PRO A 103 -7.09 -12.28 -2.62
C PRO A 103 -6.54 -12.69 -4.00
N PHE A 104 -7.00 -13.83 -4.50
CA PHE A 104 -6.64 -14.33 -5.82
C PHE A 104 -7.90 -14.49 -6.67
N VAL A 105 -7.87 -13.91 -7.87
CA VAL A 105 -8.93 -14.03 -8.88
C VAL A 105 -8.40 -14.97 -9.96
N LEU A 106 -9.15 -16.03 -10.25
CA LEU A 106 -8.85 -17.04 -11.25
C LEU A 106 -9.69 -16.76 -12.50
N VAL A 107 -9.05 -16.81 -13.67
CA VAL A 107 -9.70 -16.61 -14.96
C VAL A 107 -9.42 -17.83 -15.82
N SER A 108 -10.48 -18.45 -16.34
CA SER A 108 -10.42 -19.60 -17.25
C SER A 108 -11.36 -19.40 -18.45
N SER A 109 -11.43 -20.38 -19.35
CA SER A 109 -12.46 -20.44 -20.40
C SER A 109 -13.87 -20.46 -19.84
N ASP A 110 -14.05 -20.95 -18.62
CA ASP A 110 -15.34 -21.21 -18.00
C ASP A 110 -15.84 -20.02 -17.17
N GLY A 111 -14.97 -19.01 -16.94
CA GLY A 111 -15.36 -17.76 -16.29
C GLY A 111 -14.28 -17.14 -15.40
N VAL A 112 -14.74 -16.27 -14.49
CA VAL A 112 -13.93 -15.57 -13.49
C VAL A 112 -14.43 -15.93 -12.10
N GLU A 113 -13.54 -16.44 -11.24
CA GLU A 113 -13.87 -16.84 -9.87
C GLU A 113 -12.89 -16.20 -8.87
N VAL A 114 -13.38 -15.86 -7.67
CA VAL A 114 -12.55 -15.37 -6.57
C VAL A 114 -12.44 -16.47 -5.52
N THR A 115 -11.22 -16.83 -5.12
CA THR A 115 -11.02 -17.83 -4.07
C THR A 115 -11.58 -17.33 -2.73
N PRO A 116 -12.26 -18.17 -1.92
CA PRO A 116 -12.76 -17.79 -0.59
C PRO A 116 -11.61 -17.74 0.45
N GLY A 117 -10.68 -16.80 0.25
CA GLY A 117 -9.48 -16.64 1.06
C GLY A 117 -8.47 -15.71 0.40
N GLY A 118 -7.26 -15.71 0.93
CA GLY A 118 -6.16 -14.91 0.42
C GLY A 118 -4.97 -14.86 1.36
N LEU A 119 -3.90 -14.23 0.90
CA LEU A 119 -2.73 -13.97 1.73
C LEU A 119 -2.98 -12.72 2.56
N THR A 120 -3.14 -12.89 3.87
CA THR A 120 -3.15 -11.78 4.83
C THR A 120 -1.74 -11.54 5.36
N ARG A 121 -1.24 -10.30 5.26
CA ARG A 121 0.06 -9.90 5.82
C ARG A 121 -0.13 -8.87 6.92
N VAL A 122 0.73 -8.92 7.93
CA VAL A 122 0.62 -8.10 9.14
C VAL A 122 1.95 -7.45 9.45
N ALA A 123 1.93 -6.16 9.75
CA ALA A 123 3.11 -5.43 10.19
C ALA A 123 3.42 -5.82 11.65
N MET A 124 4.49 -6.57 11.91
CA MET A 124 4.75 -7.09 13.27
C MET A 124 5.24 -6.01 14.24
N LYS A 125 5.96 -5.01 13.73
CA LYS A 125 6.45 -3.87 14.52
C LYS A 125 5.30 -2.92 14.89
N LYS A 126 5.21 -2.55 16.17
CA LYS A 126 4.19 -1.62 16.67
C LYS A 126 4.23 -0.30 15.89
N GLY A 127 3.08 0.13 15.38
CA GLY A 127 2.93 1.38 14.62
C GLY A 127 3.53 1.36 13.20
N SER A 128 4.09 0.24 12.75
CA SER A 128 4.62 0.13 11.39
C SER A 128 3.50 -0.06 10.38
N LEU A 129 3.56 0.66 9.26
CA LEU A 129 2.72 0.43 8.07
C LEU A 129 3.32 -0.61 7.11
N VAL A 130 4.55 -1.06 7.39
CA VAL A 130 5.26 -2.02 6.54
C VAL A 130 4.81 -3.43 6.88
N VAL A 131 3.97 -4.00 6.02
CA VAL A 131 3.48 -5.39 6.08
C VAL A 131 4.32 -6.37 5.25
N ASN A 132 5.36 -5.89 4.56
CA ASN A 132 6.18 -6.72 3.68
C ASN A 132 7.02 -7.74 4.47
N SER A 133 7.00 -9.01 4.05
CA SER A 133 7.75 -10.09 4.71
C SER A 133 9.26 -9.87 4.72
N SER A 134 9.81 -9.25 3.68
CA SER A 134 11.24 -8.89 3.58
C SER A 134 11.71 -7.88 4.64
N GLN A 135 10.78 -7.21 5.33
CA GLN A 135 11.07 -6.24 6.41
C GLN A 135 10.39 -6.63 7.73
N GLY A 136 10.19 -7.94 7.96
CA GLY A 136 9.65 -8.46 9.21
C GLY A 136 8.12 -8.48 9.29
N GLY A 137 7.42 -8.44 8.15
CA GLY A 137 6.00 -8.72 8.05
C GLY A 137 5.68 -10.18 8.35
N GLY A 138 4.65 -10.41 9.16
CA GLY A 138 4.10 -11.75 9.43
C GLY A 138 2.92 -12.05 8.52
N THR A 139 2.38 -13.27 8.62
CA THR A 139 1.16 -13.67 7.90
C THR A 139 0.09 -14.12 8.88
N LYS A 140 -1.17 -14.04 8.44
CA LYS A 140 -2.32 -14.62 9.13
C LYS A 140 -3.14 -15.44 8.14
N ASP A 141 -3.89 -16.39 8.67
CA ASP A 141 -4.94 -17.05 7.93
C ASP A 141 -6.12 -16.08 7.69
N THR A 142 -6.80 -16.25 6.55
CA THR A 142 -7.93 -15.42 6.13
C THR A 142 -9.18 -16.28 6.07
N TRP A 143 -10.08 -16.10 7.04
CA TRP A 143 -11.33 -16.85 7.07
C TRP A 143 -12.44 -16.08 6.36
N VAL A 144 -13.01 -16.69 5.32
CA VAL A 144 -14.24 -16.24 4.67
C VAL A 144 -15.35 -17.16 5.16
N LEU A 145 -16.28 -16.60 5.92
CA LEU A 145 -17.40 -17.36 6.47
C LEU A 145 -18.39 -17.68 5.34
N LYS A 146 -18.99 -18.88 5.37
CA LYS A 146 -20.14 -19.18 4.52
C LYS A 146 -21.34 -18.40 5.02
N GLU A 147 -22.14 -17.87 4.11
CA GLU A 147 -23.47 -17.39 4.45
C GLU A 147 -24.28 -18.58 4.97
N GLY A 148 -24.99 -18.38 6.09
CA GLY A 148 -25.83 -19.38 6.75
C GLY A 148 -27.23 -19.46 6.14
#